data_AF-A0A1I8IWT6-F1
#
_entry.id   AF-A0A1I8IWT6-F1
#
_cell.length_a   1.000
_cell.length_b   1.000
_cell.length_c   1.000
_cell.angle_alpha   90.00
_cell.angle_beta   90.00
_cell.angle_gamma   90.00
#
_symmetry.space_group_name_H-M   'P 1'
#
loop_
_entity.id
_entity.type
_entity.pdbx_description
1 polymer ?
#
loop_
_entity_poly.entity_id
_entity_poly.type
_entity_poly.pdbx_seq_one_letter_code
_entity_poly.pdbx_strand_id
1 'polypeptide(L)'
;MQDHYHSDNCYHNATHGADVMQSSAYFLQRDRIKSVFDEMDEVASLLGALVHDLDHPGRTNPFLINSQHRLALLYNDMSVLESHHVSLCFQLTTRDDRINIFKNMSREDFKTLRHSMVDIVLATEMARHFEHVGKFTNQIVAPLIAKEGEEGAEQITAE
;
A
#
# COMPACT_ATOMS: atom_id res chain seq x y z
N MET A 1 4.54 14.23 -8.26
CA MET A 1 3.54 13.38 -7.58
C MET A 1 2.35 14.20 -7.12
N GLN A 2 2.52 15.17 -6.21
CA GLN A 2 1.41 15.99 -5.69
C GLN A 2 0.51 16.61 -6.77
N ASP A 3 1.08 17.16 -7.85
CA ASP A 3 0.30 17.77 -8.94
C ASP A 3 -0.62 16.80 -9.71
N HIS A 4 -0.41 15.48 -9.53
CA HIS A 4 -1.27 14.43 -10.08
C HIS A 4 -2.34 13.96 -9.10
N TYR A 5 -2.45 14.57 -7.92
CA TYR A 5 -3.63 14.46 -7.07
C TYR A 5 -4.58 15.61 -7.39
N HIS A 6 -5.80 15.27 -7.80
CA HIS A 6 -6.83 16.25 -8.15
C HIS A 6 -7.29 17.06 -6.93
N SER A 7 -6.98 18.36 -6.92
CA SER A 7 -7.30 19.26 -5.80
C SER A 7 -8.80 19.54 -5.67
N ASP A 8 -9.58 19.30 -6.72
CA ASP A 8 -11.04 19.40 -6.75
C ASP A 8 -11.74 18.18 -6.14
N ASN A 9 -11.03 17.08 -5.88
CA ASN A 9 -11.57 15.96 -5.10
C ASN A 9 -11.74 16.38 -3.63
N CYS A 10 -12.95 16.17 -3.09
CA CYS A 10 -13.22 16.45 -1.68
C CYS A 10 -12.43 15.57 -0.68
N TYR A 11 -11.96 14.39 -1.11
CA TYR A 11 -11.29 13.41 -0.24
C TYR A 11 -9.99 12.84 -0.84
N HIS A 12 -10.08 12.07 -1.95
CA HIS A 12 -8.91 11.44 -2.60
C HIS A 12 -8.01 12.47 -3.32
N ASN A 13 -7.35 13.31 -2.52
CA ASN A 13 -6.45 14.37 -2.93
C ASN A 13 -5.10 14.22 -2.19
N ALA A 14 -4.17 15.15 -2.41
CA ALA A 14 -2.82 15.04 -1.88
C ALA A 14 -2.77 15.03 -0.34
N THR A 15 -3.74 15.63 0.34
CA THR A 15 -3.82 15.62 1.81
C THR A 15 -4.10 14.22 2.33
N HIS A 16 -5.03 13.48 1.70
CA HIS A 16 -5.29 12.08 2.02
C HIS A 16 -4.05 11.20 1.77
N GLY A 17 -3.37 11.37 0.63
CA GLY A 17 -2.12 10.64 0.35
C GLY A 17 -1.03 10.91 1.41
N ALA A 18 -0.89 12.17 1.85
CA ALA A 18 0.05 12.53 2.90
C ALA A 18 -0.33 11.97 4.29
N ASP A 19 -1.63 11.98 4.63
CA ASP A 19 -2.15 11.43 5.89
C ASP A 19 -1.91 9.93 6.00
N VAL A 20 -2.22 9.17 4.94
CA VAL A 20 -1.97 7.73 4.89
C VAL A 20 -0.47 7.43 4.97
N MET A 21 0.37 8.16 4.23
CA MET A 21 1.84 8.00 4.33
C MET A 21 2.35 8.26 5.75
N GLN A 22 1.87 9.32 6.41
CA GLN A 22 2.27 9.67 7.78
C GLN A 22 1.80 8.61 8.79
N SER A 23 0.58 8.12 8.63
CA SER A 23 0.02 7.05 9.47
C SER A 23 0.83 5.74 9.30
N SER A 24 1.16 5.37 8.06
CA SER A 24 2.04 4.23 7.78
C SER A 24 3.42 4.41 8.42
N ALA A 25 4.02 5.59 8.33
CA ALA A 25 5.29 5.90 8.97
C ALA A 25 5.23 5.69 10.49
N TYR A 26 4.16 6.12 11.14
CA TYR A 26 3.96 5.91 12.59
C TYR A 26 3.94 4.43 12.97
N PHE A 27 3.27 3.58 12.19
CA PHE A 27 3.23 2.13 12.46
C PHE A 27 4.57 1.44 12.19
N LEU A 28 5.30 1.85 11.15
CA LEU A 28 6.66 1.35 10.88
C LEU A 28 7.62 1.67 12.02
N GLN A 29 7.38 2.74 12.77
CA GLN A 29 8.22 3.09 13.92
C GLN A 29 7.99 2.25 15.17
N ARG A 30 7.02 1.31 15.18
CA ARG A 30 6.79 0.43 16.33
C ARG A 30 7.86 -0.65 16.42
N ASP A 31 8.38 -0.89 17.63
CA ASP A 31 9.49 -1.83 17.88
C ASP A 31 9.28 -3.19 17.23
N ARG A 32 8.05 -3.71 17.33
CA ARG A 32 7.69 -4.99 16.73
C ARG A 32 7.73 -4.98 15.20
N ILE A 33 7.36 -3.88 14.56
CA ILE A 33 7.42 -3.76 13.11
C ILE A 33 8.87 -3.57 12.66
N LYS A 34 9.63 -2.69 13.34
CA LYS A 34 11.08 -2.51 13.11
C LYS A 34 11.89 -3.79 13.23
N SER A 35 11.47 -4.73 14.09
CA SER A 35 12.17 -6.01 14.24
C SER A 35 11.95 -6.99 13.08
N VAL A 36 10.99 -6.71 12.19
CA VAL A 36 10.57 -7.62 11.11
C VAL A 36 10.78 -7.01 9.72
N PHE A 37 10.61 -5.70 9.57
CA PHE A 37 10.76 -5.00 8.31
C PHE A 37 12.22 -4.60 8.07
N ASP A 38 12.68 -4.72 6.84
CA ASP A 38 13.95 -4.14 6.41
C ASP A 38 13.77 -2.74 5.79
N GLU A 39 14.88 -2.09 5.45
CA GLU A 39 14.87 -0.74 4.86
C GLU A 39 14.10 -0.68 3.53
N MET A 40 14.14 -1.74 2.73
CA MET A 40 13.44 -1.81 1.44
C MET A 40 11.93 -1.92 1.66
N ASP A 41 11.51 -2.71 2.64
CA ASP A 41 10.10 -2.83 3.04
C ASP A 41 9.54 -1.50 3.56
N GLU A 42 10.31 -0.77 4.37
CA GLU A 42 9.93 0.56 4.85
C GLU A 42 9.76 1.56 3.69
N VAL A 43 10.73 1.62 2.77
CA VAL A 43 10.66 2.51 1.60
C VAL A 43 9.49 2.13 0.69
N ALA A 44 9.27 0.84 0.42
CA ALA A 44 8.14 0.37 -0.37
C ALA A 44 6.80 0.74 0.27
N SER A 45 6.69 0.59 1.59
CA SER A 45 5.48 0.91 2.37
C SER A 45 5.15 2.39 2.32
N LEU A 46 6.15 3.26 2.53
CA LEU A 46 5.96 4.71 2.48
C LEU A 46 5.61 5.21 1.08
N LEU A 47 6.33 4.73 0.06
CA LEU A 47 6.04 5.11 -1.33
C LEU A 47 4.71 4.56 -1.81
N GLY A 48 4.36 3.31 -1.45
CA GLY A 48 3.06 2.70 -1.74
C GLY A 48 1.92 3.50 -1.12
N ALA A 49 2.02 3.82 0.17
CA ALA A 49 1.05 4.67 0.86
C ALA A 49 0.88 6.05 0.22
N LEU A 50 1.99 6.70 -0.16
CA LEU A 50 1.98 8.03 -0.78
C LEU A 50 1.26 8.06 -2.15
N VAL A 51 1.33 6.97 -2.92
CA VAL A 51 0.82 6.94 -4.30
C VAL A 51 -0.45 6.11 -4.48
N HIS A 52 -0.99 5.52 -3.40
CA HIS A 52 -2.08 4.54 -3.50
C HIS A 52 -3.36 5.08 -4.14
N ASP A 53 -3.54 6.40 -4.22
CA ASP A 53 -4.70 7.10 -4.80
C ASP A 53 -4.32 8.14 -5.88
N LEU A 54 -3.14 7.99 -6.49
CA LEU A 54 -2.61 8.96 -7.45
C LEU A 54 -3.51 9.09 -8.71
N ASP A 55 -3.91 10.30 -9.10
CA ASP A 55 -4.82 10.53 -10.25
C ASP A 55 -6.23 9.93 -10.07
N HIS A 56 -6.70 9.83 -8.82
CA HIS A 56 -8.06 9.37 -8.53
C HIS A 56 -9.12 10.33 -9.11
N PRO A 57 -10.13 9.85 -9.87
CA PRO A 57 -11.11 10.70 -10.56
C PRO A 57 -12.31 11.11 -9.68
N GLY A 58 -12.20 10.99 -8.35
CA GLY A 58 -13.32 11.18 -7.43
C GLY A 58 -14.54 10.25 -7.67
N ARG A 59 -14.34 9.09 -8.31
CA ARG A 59 -15.36 8.08 -8.62
C ARG A 59 -14.86 6.68 -8.27
N THR A 60 -15.76 5.74 -8.05
CA THR A 60 -15.42 4.37 -7.61
C THR A 60 -15.16 3.41 -8.77
N ASN A 61 -14.49 2.29 -8.52
CA ASN A 61 -14.30 1.21 -9.51
C ASN A 61 -15.64 0.78 -10.17
N PRO A 62 -16.73 0.48 -9.44
CA PRO A 62 -18.02 0.16 -10.06
C PRO A 62 -18.56 1.26 -10.99
N PHE A 63 -18.36 2.54 -10.67
CA PHE A 63 -18.77 3.63 -11.54
C PHE A 63 -17.98 3.60 -12.87
N LEU A 64 -16.66 3.41 -12.80
CA LEU A 64 -15.82 3.35 -14.00
C LEU A 64 -16.16 2.16 -14.89
N ILE A 65 -16.41 0.98 -14.29
CA ILE A 65 -16.81 -0.24 -15.01
C ILE A 65 -18.16 -0.04 -15.70
N ASN A 66 -19.17 0.41 -14.96
CA ASN A 66 -20.53 0.59 -15.50
C ASN A 66 -20.62 1.67 -16.59
N SER A 67 -19.71 2.66 -16.55
CA SER A 67 -19.64 3.72 -17.57
C SER A 67 -18.73 3.38 -18.76
N GLN A 68 -18.16 2.16 -18.79
CA GLN A 68 -17.17 1.76 -19.80
C GLN A 68 -16.01 2.75 -19.92
N HIS A 69 -15.60 3.30 -18.77
CA HIS A 69 -14.53 4.28 -18.71
C HIS A 69 -13.23 3.67 -19.27
N ARG A 70 -12.38 4.49 -19.91
CA ARG A 70 -11.12 4.04 -20.54
C ARG A 70 -10.25 3.21 -19.60
N LEU A 71 -10.18 3.58 -18.32
CA LEU A 71 -9.41 2.83 -17.32
C LEU A 71 -9.99 1.43 -17.06
N ALA A 72 -11.31 1.30 -17.00
CA ALA A 72 -11.95 0.00 -16.81
C ALA A 72 -11.63 -0.95 -17.97
N LEU A 73 -11.69 -0.43 -19.21
CA LEU A 73 -11.29 -1.18 -20.41
C LEU A 73 -9.79 -1.54 -20.40
N LEU A 74 -8.93 -0.61 -19.98
CA LEU A 74 -7.48 -0.83 -19.94
C LEU A 74 -7.08 -1.93 -18.93
N TYR A 75 -7.74 -1.94 -17.77
CA TYR A 75 -7.45 -2.87 -16.68
C TYR A 75 -8.41 -4.08 -16.64
N ASN A 76 -9.25 -4.24 -17.66
CA ASN A 76 -10.22 -5.33 -17.81
C ASN A 76 -11.08 -5.52 -16.54
N ASP A 77 -11.57 -4.41 -15.99
CA ASP A 77 -12.41 -4.35 -14.78
C ASP A 77 -11.75 -4.88 -13.49
N MET A 78 -10.47 -5.21 -13.51
CA MET A 78 -9.74 -5.77 -12.35
C MET A 78 -8.93 -4.70 -11.64
N SER A 79 -9.25 -4.43 -10.36
CA SER A 79 -8.54 -3.47 -9.50
C SER A 79 -8.20 -2.17 -10.25
N VAL A 80 -9.21 -1.58 -10.90
CA VAL A 80 -9.04 -0.60 -11.98
C VAL A 80 -8.27 0.63 -11.52
N LEU A 81 -8.70 1.23 -10.41
CA LEU A 81 -8.08 2.42 -9.84
C LEU A 81 -6.71 2.10 -9.25
N GLU A 82 -6.62 1.05 -8.44
CA GLU A 82 -5.37 0.66 -7.77
C GLU A 82 -4.26 0.34 -8.78
N SER A 83 -4.60 -0.35 -9.87
CA SER A 83 -3.68 -0.64 -10.98
C SER A 83 -3.27 0.63 -11.73
N HIS A 84 -4.17 1.61 -11.85
CA HIS A 84 -3.89 2.92 -12.45
C HIS A 84 -2.92 3.72 -11.60
N HIS A 85 -3.17 3.83 -10.30
CA HIS A 85 -2.37 4.60 -9.33
C HIS A 85 -0.91 4.19 -9.36
N VAL A 86 -0.63 2.89 -9.19
CA VAL A 86 0.76 2.38 -9.18
C VAL A 86 1.41 2.45 -10.56
N SER A 87 0.67 2.18 -11.64
CA SER A 87 1.18 2.29 -13.01
C SER A 87 1.62 3.72 -13.30
N LEU A 88 0.79 4.71 -12.96
CA LEU A 88 1.08 6.12 -13.17
C LEU A 88 2.30 6.56 -12.36
N CYS A 89 2.43 6.16 -11.10
CA CYS A 89 3.61 6.45 -10.28
C CYS A 89 4.91 6.08 -11.01
N PHE A 90 5.03 4.84 -11.48
CA PHE A 90 6.23 4.40 -12.18
C PHE A 90 6.41 5.06 -13.54
N GLN A 91 5.33 5.36 -14.26
CA GLN A 91 5.41 6.10 -15.51
C GLN A 91 5.96 7.51 -15.29
N LEU A 92 5.49 8.24 -14.27
CA LEU A 92 5.96 9.59 -13.99
C LEU A 92 7.44 9.61 -13.61
N THR A 93 7.84 8.71 -12.71
CA THR A 93 9.20 8.68 -12.18
C THR A 93 10.23 8.20 -13.21
N THR A 94 9.89 7.25 -14.08
CA THR A 94 10.86 6.69 -15.04
C THR A 94 10.96 7.45 -16.37
N ARG A 95 10.08 8.45 -16.60
CA ARG A 95 10.10 9.28 -17.83
C ARG A 95 11.22 10.32 -17.85
N ASP A 96 11.78 10.71 -16.71
CA ASP A 96 12.83 11.74 -16.62
C ASP A 96 13.81 11.45 -15.47
N ASP A 97 15.09 11.25 -15.82
CA ASP A 97 16.17 10.93 -14.88
C ASP A 97 16.41 12.00 -13.80
N ARG A 98 15.93 13.23 -14.01
CA ARG A 98 16.02 14.31 -13.02
C ARG A 98 15.09 14.09 -11.83
N ILE A 99 13.96 13.41 -12.06
CA ILE A 99 12.95 13.11 -11.04
C ILE A 99 12.87 11.62 -10.70
N ASN A 100 13.67 10.78 -11.36
CA ASN A 100 13.73 9.35 -11.12
C ASN A 100 14.45 9.04 -9.80
N ILE A 101 13.67 8.88 -8.72
CA ILE A 101 14.19 8.52 -7.39
C ILE A 101 14.79 7.10 -7.34
N PHE A 102 14.57 6.27 -8.36
CA PHE A 102 15.06 4.89 -8.44
C PHE A 102 16.31 4.73 -9.32
N LYS A 103 16.80 5.80 -9.96
CA LYS A 103 17.81 5.72 -11.03
C LYS A 103 19.14 5.06 -10.64
N ASN A 104 19.49 5.10 -9.35
CA ASN A 104 20.75 4.54 -8.83
C ASN A 104 20.56 3.17 -8.18
N MET A 105 19.34 2.63 -8.16
CA MET A 105 19.09 1.29 -7.64
C MET A 105 19.62 0.24 -8.61
N SER A 106 20.06 -0.90 -8.08
CA SER A 106 20.33 -2.06 -8.92
C SER A 106 19.02 -2.51 -9.61
N ARG A 107 19.16 -3.23 -10.73
CA ARG A 107 18.01 -3.79 -11.43
C ARG A 107 17.21 -4.77 -10.56
N GLU A 108 17.88 -5.49 -9.67
CA GLU A 108 17.27 -6.46 -8.76
C GLU A 108 16.49 -5.73 -7.66
N ASP A 109 17.09 -4.75 -7.01
CA ASP A 109 16.42 -3.95 -5.97
C ASP A 109 15.22 -3.21 -6.52
N PHE A 110 15.34 -2.60 -7.70
CA PHE A 110 14.20 -1.92 -8.34
C PHE A 110 13.06 -2.90 -8.65
N LYS A 111 13.39 -4.12 -9.08
CA LYS A 111 12.38 -5.15 -9.35
C LYS A 111 11.65 -5.55 -8.06
N THR A 112 12.40 -5.77 -6.98
CA THR A 112 11.85 -6.11 -5.65
C THR A 112 10.96 -4.98 -5.13
N LEU A 113 11.49 -3.75 -5.08
CA LEU A 113 10.73 -2.57 -4.65
C LEU A 113 9.45 -2.39 -5.47
N ARG A 114 9.54 -2.49 -6.80
CA ARG A 114 8.38 -2.38 -7.68
C ARG A 114 7.33 -3.43 -7.37
N HIS A 115 7.75 -4.67 -7.12
CA HIS A 115 6.83 -5.74 -6.76
C HIS A 115 6.10 -5.43 -5.45
N SER A 116 6.84 -5.07 -4.39
CA SER A 116 6.26 -4.70 -3.10
C SER A 116 5.29 -3.51 -3.22
N MET A 117 5.65 -2.45 -3.95
CA MET A 117 4.76 -1.31 -4.17
C MET A 117 3.47 -1.68 -4.92
N VAL A 118 3.55 -2.58 -5.91
CA VAL A 118 2.35 -3.07 -6.62
C VAL A 118 1.45 -3.84 -5.68
N ASP A 119 2.00 -4.75 -4.87
CA ASP A 119 1.22 -5.53 -3.92
C ASP A 119 0.56 -4.65 -2.85
N ILE A 120 1.28 -3.67 -2.33
CA ILE A 120 0.78 -2.72 -1.32
C ILE A 120 -0.38 -1.90 -1.88
N VAL A 121 -0.23 -1.31 -3.07
CA VAL A 121 -1.29 -0.49 -3.68
C VAL A 121 -2.50 -1.33 -4.08
N LEU A 122 -2.30 -2.53 -4.63
CA LEU A 122 -3.43 -3.42 -4.95
C LEU A 122 -4.17 -3.91 -3.69
N ALA A 123 -3.49 -3.99 -2.54
CA ALA A 123 -4.11 -4.36 -1.27
C ALA A 123 -5.01 -3.25 -0.68
N THR A 124 -4.97 -2.01 -1.20
CA THR A 124 -5.90 -0.95 -0.78
C THR A 124 -7.29 -1.10 -1.41
N GLU A 125 -7.47 -2.03 -2.34
CA GLU A 125 -8.77 -2.35 -2.91
C GLU A 125 -9.70 -2.93 -1.83
N MET A 126 -10.78 -2.21 -1.52
CA MET A 126 -11.72 -2.63 -0.46
C MET A 126 -12.43 -3.96 -0.75
N ALA A 127 -12.52 -4.39 -2.02
CA ALA A 127 -13.05 -5.71 -2.35
C ALA A 127 -12.21 -6.87 -1.77
N ARG A 128 -10.93 -6.63 -1.50
CA ARG A 128 -9.98 -7.61 -0.91
C ARG A 128 -9.85 -7.47 0.61
N HIS A 129 -10.53 -6.50 1.23
CA HIS A 129 -10.39 -6.18 2.65
C HIS A 129 -10.53 -7.42 3.56
N PHE A 130 -11.63 -8.18 3.40
CA PHE A 130 -11.88 -9.35 4.24
C PHE A 130 -10.88 -10.49 4.03
N GLU A 131 -10.33 -10.62 2.82
CA GLU A 131 -9.26 -11.57 2.53
C GLU A 131 -8.01 -11.21 3.33
N HIS A 132 -7.59 -9.94 3.29
CA HIS A 132 -6.42 -9.45 4.02
C HIS A 132 -6.60 -9.54 5.54
N VAL A 133 -7.77 -9.16 6.07
CA VAL A 133 -8.08 -9.30 7.50
C VAL A 133 -8.08 -10.77 7.94
N GLY A 134 -8.62 -11.68 7.13
CA GLY A 134 -8.60 -13.11 7.41
C GLY A 134 -7.18 -13.67 7.47
N LYS A 135 -6.32 -13.31 6.51
CA LYS A 135 -4.89 -13.67 6.50
C LYS A 135 -4.17 -13.14 7.74
N PHE A 136 -4.34 -11.85 8.06
CA PHE A 136 -3.74 -11.23 9.23
C PHE A 136 -4.19 -11.90 10.53
N THR A 137 -5.48 -12.17 10.68
CA THR A 137 -6.04 -12.82 11.87
C THR A 137 -5.44 -14.21 12.07
N ASN A 138 -5.39 -15.02 11.02
CA ASN A 138 -4.92 -16.40 11.11
C ASN A 138 -3.41 -16.52 11.28
N GLN A 139 -2.63 -15.63 10.65
CA GLN A 139 -1.16 -15.74 10.63
C GLN A 139 -0.49 -14.95 11.75
N ILE A 140 -1.12 -13.87 12.22
CA ILE A 140 -0.52 -12.96 13.20
C ILE A 140 -1.31 -12.98 14.50
N VAL A 141 -2.61 -12.70 14.48
CA VAL A 141 -3.40 -12.51 15.71
C VAL A 141 -3.57 -13.81 16.49
N ALA A 142 -4.00 -14.89 15.85
CA ALA A 142 -4.24 -16.16 16.55
C ALA A 142 -2.96 -16.74 17.18
N PRO A 143 -1.80 -16.78 16.50
CA PRO A 143 -0.55 -17.22 17.12
C PRO A 143 -0.09 -16.33 18.28
N LEU A 144 -0.32 -15.01 18.20
CA LEU A 144 0.02 -14.11 19.30
C LEU A 144 -0.79 -14.38 20.55
N ILE A 145 -2.12 -14.50 20.40
CA ILE A 145 -3.01 -14.78 21.53
C ILE A 145 -2.65 -16.11 22.17
N ALA A 146 -2.34 -17.14 21.37
CA ALA A 146 -1.89 -18.43 21.88
C ALA A 146 -0.61 -18.29 22.71
N LYS A 147 0.38 -17.55 22.20
CA LYS A 147 1.65 -17.32 22.89
C LYS A 147 1.50 -16.53 24.20
N GLU A 148 0.68 -15.47 24.20
CA GLU A 148 0.38 -14.69 25.42
C GLU A 148 -0.37 -15.53 26.48
N GLY A 149 -1.24 -16.44 26.04
CA GLY A 149 -1.92 -17.39 26.93
C GLY A 149 -0.99 -18.42 27.57
N GLU A 150 0.02 -18.89 26.82
CA GLU A 150 1.05 -19.82 27.32
C GLU A 150 1.99 -19.14 28.32
N GLU A 151 2.50 -17.93 28.01
CA GLU A 151 3.37 -17.17 28.91
C GLU A 151 2.67 -16.78 30.23
N GLY A 152 1.36 -16.48 30.18
CA GLY A 152 0.56 -16.23 31.38
C GLY A 152 0.31 -17.47 32.24
N ALA A 153 0.23 -18.67 31.64
CA ALA A 153 0.04 -19.93 32.36
C ALA A 153 1.34 -20.43 33.02
N GLU A 154 2.50 -20.20 32.40
CA GLU A 154 3.80 -20.55 32.99
C GLU A 154 4.14 -19.68 34.22
N GLN A 155 3.72 -18.41 34.24
CA GLN A 155 3.92 -17.55 35.42
C GLN A 155 3.06 -17.96 36.62
N ILE A 156 1.86 -18.51 36.40
CA ILE A 156 0.95 -18.95 37.48
C ILE A 156 1.41 -20.29 38.10
N THR A 157 2.16 -21.11 37.35
CA THR A 157 2.63 -22.43 37.83
C THR A 157 4.02 -22.39 38.47
N ALA A 158 4.67 -21.23 38.50
CA ALA A 158 5.99 -21.01 39.08
C ALA A 158 5.98 -20.41 40.51
N GLU A 159 4.80 -20.18 41.10
CA GLU A 159 4.59 -19.82 42.52
C GLU A 159 4.07 -21.01 43.34
#